data_AF-A0A4Q0XW98-F1
#
_entry.id   AF-A0A4Q0XW98-F1
#
_cell.length_a   1.000
_cell.length_b   1.000
_cell.length_c   1.000
_cell.angle_alpha   90.00
_cell.angle_beta   90.00
_cell.angle_gamma   90.00
#
_symmetry.space_group_name_H-M   'P 1'
#
loop_
_entity.id
_entity.type
_entity.pdbx_description
1 polymer ?
#
loop_
_entity_poly.entity_id
_entity_poly.type
_entity_poly.pdbx_seq_one_letter_code
_entity_poly.pdbx_strand_id
1 'polypeptide(L)'
;MNIIKKLFFIYLFLFSNYLLSQPLALGNDKVIKFWHKELSKYLNIKEERLKLVPQFMVLDGTSFSLWNTFNATSNYSSTIYFDPSQNNQFSSDYNIVIYNYLVEPIIDKSCNINDAILKYIDADGKYAWDKTIDNLNSELAKSDPISFNSEVNTPIDDNNSFEIIKIDLSYKHLLVFYSYPYSQVKEPFASGYKPWFTPCILKKAYNNKEFKQWEEIFGKTGFLQYITVGFVIAKEGSTCIKVYKSSKPDSSPTFSSCVDNDESPFIIAAIVYTIDDFVNDK
;
A
#
# COMPACT_ATOMS: atom_id res chain seq x y z
N MET A 1 -38.34 -15.87 -3.73
CA MET A 1 -37.52 -15.96 -4.97
C MET A 1 -36.85 -14.62 -5.32
N ASN A 2 -36.18 -13.92 -4.36
CA ASN A 2 -35.60 -12.59 -4.62
C ASN A 2 -34.28 -12.27 -3.86
N ILE A 3 -33.79 -13.16 -2.98
CA ILE A 3 -32.52 -12.96 -2.25
C ILE A 3 -31.35 -13.62 -3.00
N ILE A 4 -31.58 -14.78 -3.62
CA ILE A 4 -30.55 -15.51 -4.38
C ILE A 4 -30.09 -14.73 -5.62
N LYS A 5 -30.98 -13.98 -6.29
CA LYS A 5 -30.60 -13.14 -7.45
C LYS A 5 -29.75 -11.92 -7.07
N LYS A 6 -29.94 -11.34 -5.88
CA LYS A 6 -29.10 -10.22 -5.39
C LYS A 6 -27.71 -10.69 -4.97
N LEU A 7 -27.61 -11.86 -4.33
CA LEU A 7 -26.31 -12.47 -4.01
C LEU A 7 -25.55 -12.89 -5.27
N PHE A 8 -26.25 -13.42 -6.29
CA PHE A 8 -25.62 -13.78 -7.56
C PHE A 8 -25.08 -12.55 -8.32
N PHE A 9 -25.76 -11.39 -8.25
CA PHE A 9 -25.30 -10.17 -8.89
C PHE A 9 -24.07 -9.54 -8.20
N ILE A 10 -23.97 -9.62 -6.87
CA ILE A 10 -22.79 -9.16 -6.12
C ILE A 10 -21.60 -10.07 -6.39
N TYR A 11 -21.81 -11.39 -6.49
CA TYR A 11 -20.74 -12.35 -6.82
C TYR A 11 -20.25 -12.23 -8.27
N LEU A 12 -21.16 -11.92 -9.23
CA LEU A 12 -20.79 -11.76 -10.64
C LEU A 12 -20.04 -10.43 -10.92
N PHE A 13 -20.31 -9.37 -10.16
CA PHE A 13 -19.55 -8.11 -10.25
C PHE A 13 -18.15 -8.22 -9.64
N LEU A 14 -17.99 -9.08 -8.61
CA LEU A 14 -16.68 -9.37 -8.03
C LEU A 14 -15.83 -10.30 -8.90
N PHE A 15 -16.42 -11.14 -9.76
CA PHE A 15 -15.67 -12.06 -10.64
C PHE A 15 -15.51 -11.62 -12.10
N SER A 16 -16.37 -10.74 -12.64
CA SER A 16 -16.24 -10.30 -14.04
C SER A 16 -15.08 -9.32 -14.29
N ASN A 17 -14.59 -8.64 -13.24
CA ASN A 17 -13.37 -7.84 -13.32
C ASN A 17 -12.09 -8.68 -13.14
N TYR A 18 -12.18 -9.96 -12.74
CA TYR A 18 -11.00 -10.81 -12.51
C TYR A 18 -10.35 -11.34 -13.80
N LEU A 19 -11.08 -11.33 -14.92
CA LEU A 19 -10.64 -11.94 -16.18
C LEU A 19 -10.03 -10.96 -17.19
N LEU A 20 -10.13 -9.64 -16.96
CA LEU A 20 -9.71 -8.62 -17.94
C LEU A 20 -8.51 -7.77 -17.52
N SER A 21 -7.91 -8.00 -16.34
CA SER A 21 -6.80 -7.16 -15.85
C SER A 21 -5.68 -7.95 -15.17
N GLN A 22 -5.23 -9.06 -15.79
CA GLN A 22 -4.07 -9.83 -15.31
C GLN A 22 -2.77 -9.55 -16.08
N PRO A 23 -2.24 -8.31 -16.16
CA PRO A 23 -0.93 -8.12 -16.78
C PRO A 23 0.21 -8.79 -15.99
N LEU A 24 0.01 -9.08 -14.69
CA LEU A 24 1.04 -9.61 -13.78
C LEU A 24 0.79 -11.03 -13.27
N ALA A 25 -0.36 -11.65 -13.53
CA ALA A 25 -0.61 -13.04 -13.10
C ALA A 25 0.07 -14.08 -14.02
N LEU A 26 0.69 -13.64 -15.11
CA LEU A 26 1.43 -14.50 -16.03
C LEU A 26 2.83 -14.79 -15.49
N GLY A 27 2.90 -15.54 -14.38
CA GLY A 27 3.92 -16.54 -13.99
C GLY A 27 5.43 -16.29 -14.20
N ASN A 28 5.88 -15.14 -14.70
CA ASN A 28 7.29 -14.87 -14.98
C ASN A 28 7.86 -14.04 -13.83
N ASP A 29 8.25 -14.73 -12.77
CA ASP A 29 8.88 -14.19 -11.57
C ASP A 29 10.05 -13.22 -11.90
N LYS A 30 10.78 -13.44 -13.01
CA LYS A 30 11.85 -12.54 -13.46
C LYS A 30 11.32 -11.16 -13.85
N VAL A 31 10.22 -11.11 -14.60
CA VAL A 31 9.59 -9.86 -15.05
C VAL A 31 9.09 -9.06 -13.86
N ILE A 32 8.42 -9.73 -12.91
CA ILE A 32 7.84 -9.05 -11.75
C ILE A 32 8.96 -8.54 -10.83
N LYS A 33 10.01 -9.31 -10.59
CA LYS A 33 11.20 -8.86 -9.84
C LYS A 33 11.91 -7.69 -10.52
N PHE A 34 12.03 -7.73 -11.84
CA PHE A 34 12.59 -6.61 -12.59
C PHE A 34 11.74 -5.35 -12.43
N TRP A 35 10.41 -5.46 -12.61
CA TRP A 35 9.49 -4.34 -12.39
C TRP A 35 9.57 -3.77 -10.97
N HIS A 36 9.54 -4.64 -9.97
CA HIS A 36 9.63 -4.27 -8.56
C HIS A 36 10.91 -3.48 -8.26
N LYS A 37 12.05 -4.00 -8.71
CA LYS A 37 13.36 -3.35 -8.55
C LYS A 37 13.43 -1.98 -9.23
N GLU A 38 12.97 -1.90 -10.48
CA GLU A 38 13.01 -0.65 -11.25
C GLU A 38 12.10 0.41 -10.64
N LEU A 39 10.88 0.05 -10.22
CA LEU A 39 9.97 0.96 -9.53
C LEU A 39 10.57 1.44 -8.20
N SER A 40 11.18 0.53 -7.44
CA SER A 40 11.85 0.86 -6.17
C SER A 40 12.98 1.87 -6.37
N LYS A 41 13.82 1.65 -7.38
CA LYS A 41 14.91 2.55 -7.76
C LYS A 41 14.39 3.91 -8.19
N TYR A 42 13.35 3.94 -9.02
CA TYR A 42 12.74 5.19 -9.49
C TYR A 42 12.21 6.03 -8.32
N LEU A 43 11.51 5.38 -7.37
CA LEU A 43 10.93 6.06 -6.21
C LEU A 43 11.95 6.37 -5.10
N ASN A 44 13.20 5.90 -5.23
CA ASN A 44 14.21 5.94 -4.17
C ASN A 44 13.71 5.32 -2.85
N ILE A 45 13.00 4.19 -2.97
CA ILE A 45 12.51 3.38 -1.84
C ILE A 45 13.34 2.09 -1.82
N LYS A 46 13.60 1.52 -0.63
CA LYS A 46 14.26 0.21 -0.53
C LYS A 46 13.32 -0.90 -1.02
N GLU A 47 13.84 -1.86 -1.77
CA GLU A 47 13.03 -2.91 -2.43
C GLU A 47 12.18 -3.69 -1.43
N GLU A 48 12.71 -3.98 -0.25
CA GLU A 48 12.00 -4.68 0.83
C GLU A 48 10.80 -3.91 1.39
N ARG A 49 10.76 -2.58 1.23
CA ARG A 49 9.67 -1.70 1.68
C ARG A 49 8.60 -1.51 0.62
N LEU A 50 8.87 -1.82 -0.64
CA LEU A 50 7.91 -1.68 -1.72
C LEU A 50 7.20 -3.01 -1.96
N LYS A 51 5.87 -3.01 -2.04
CA LYS A 51 5.05 -4.19 -2.36
C LYS A 51 4.17 -3.86 -3.55
N LEU A 52 4.28 -4.61 -4.64
CA LEU A 52 3.46 -4.42 -5.84
C LEU A 52 2.01 -4.83 -5.60
N VAL A 53 1.05 -4.08 -6.14
CA VAL A 53 -0.33 -4.57 -6.17
C VAL A 53 -0.47 -5.51 -7.37
N PRO A 54 -0.93 -6.77 -7.18
CA PRO A 54 -0.95 -7.77 -8.25
C PRO A 54 -1.88 -7.41 -9.42
N GLN A 55 -2.84 -6.51 -9.18
CA GLN A 55 -3.74 -5.93 -10.18
C GLN A 55 -3.92 -4.45 -9.87
N PHE A 56 -4.25 -3.63 -10.86
CA PHE A 56 -4.55 -2.23 -10.61
C PHE A 56 -5.76 -2.14 -9.68
N MET A 57 -5.51 -1.71 -8.44
CA MET A 57 -6.59 -1.44 -7.51
C MET A 57 -7.10 -0.03 -7.81
N VAL A 58 -8.22 0.04 -8.50
CA VAL A 58 -8.94 1.30 -8.70
C VAL A 58 -9.42 1.80 -7.35
N LEU A 59 -9.14 3.07 -7.06
CA LEU A 59 -9.65 3.72 -5.85
C LEU A 59 -11.14 3.99 -6.03
N ASP A 60 -11.99 3.50 -5.12
CA ASP A 60 -13.45 3.59 -5.25
C ASP A 60 -14.03 5.00 -5.00
N GLY A 61 -13.15 6.01 -4.93
CA GLY A 61 -13.52 7.41 -4.78
C GLY A 61 -13.98 7.79 -3.38
N THR A 62 -13.98 6.88 -2.40
CA THR A 62 -14.34 7.21 -1.01
C THR A 62 -13.13 7.15 -0.10
N SER A 63 -13.07 8.07 0.85
CA SER A 63 -12.00 8.02 1.84
C SER A 63 -12.08 6.80 2.74
N PHE A 64 -13.28 6.30 3.03
CA PHE A 64 -13.49 5.08 3.83
C PHE A 64 -12.77 3.87 3.22
N SER A 65 -12.88 3.70 1.91
CA SER A 65 -12.24 2.58 1.22
C SER A 65 -10.74 2.71 1.16
N LEU A 66 -10.22 3.90 0.82
CA LEU A 66 -8.79 4.17 0.86
C LEU A 66 -8.21 3.86 2.25
N TRP A 67 -8.94 4.20 3.31
CA TRP A 67 -8.56 3.83 4.67
C TRP A 67 -8.64 2.34 4.92
N ASN A 68 -9.66 1.64 4.46
CA ASN A 68 -9.70 0.18 4.57
C ASN A 68 -8.51 -0.46 3.87
N THR A 69 -8.06 0.10 2.74
CA THR A 69 -6.85 -0.36 2.06
C THR A 69 -5.60 -0.10 2.90
N PHE A 70 -5.45 1.09 3.50
CA PHE A 70 -4.35 1.36 4.44
C PHE A 70 -4.39 0.46 5.69
N ASN A 71 -5.59 0.11 6.13
CA ASN A 71 -5.84 -0.70 7.32
C ASN A 71 -5.46 -2.18 7.11
N ALA A 72 -5.44 -2.64 5.85
CA ALA A 72 -4.97 -3.96 5.51
C ALA A 72 -3.45 -4.04 5.77
N THR A 73 -3.05 -4.81 6.78
CA THR A 73 -1.63 -5.09 7.00
C THR A 73 -1.13 -6.08 5.97
N SER A 74 0.02 -5.82 5.36
CA SER A 74 0.70 -6.83 4.54
C SER A 74 1.32 -7.89 5.48
N ASN A 75 0.62 -8.98 5.74
CA ASN A 75 1.00 -9.94 6.79
C ASN A 75 2.16 -10.89 6.41
N TYR A 76 2.90 -10.62 5.32
CA TYR A 76 3.95 -11.53 4.88
C TYR A 76 5.18 -10.80 4.33
N SER A 77 6.29 -10.96 5.06
CA SER A 77 7.60 -10.37 4.74
C SER A 77 8.17 -10.81 3.39
N SER A 78 7.86 -12.03 2.97
CA SER A 78 8.52 -12.70 1.85
C SER A 78 7.89 -12.46 0.49
N THR A 79 6.67 -11.91 0.43
CA THR A 79 6.00 -11.66 -0.86
C THR A 79 6.38 -10.29 -1.38
N ILE A 80 6.61 -10.17 -2.68
CA ILE A 80 6.75 -8.87 -3.37
C ILE A 80 5.38 -8.21 -3.59
N TYR A 81 4.29 -8.87 -3.19
CA TYR A 81 2.92 -8.42 -3.41
C TYR A 81 2.27 -7.86 -2.15
N PHE A 82 1.48 -6.81 -2.35
CA PHE A 82 0.52 -6.29 -1.41
C PHE A 82 -0.81 -7.04 -1.56
N ASP A 83 -1.32 -7.55 -0.44
CA ASP A 83 -2.59 -8.27 -0.39
C ASP A 83 -3.56 -7.52 0.55
N PRO A 84 -4.50 -6.74 -0.01
CA PRO A 84 -5.49 -5.99 0.77
C PRO A 84 -6.61 -6.87 1.35
N SER A 85 -6.71 -8.14 0.92
CA SER A 85 -7.80 -9.04 1.30
C SER A 85 -7.58 -9.72 2.65
N GLN A 86 -6.42 -9.49 3.27
CA GLN A 86 -6.05 -10.11 4.53
C GLN A 86 -6.93 -9.57 5.66
N ASN A 87 -7.38 -10.48 6.52
CA ASN A 87 -8.31 -10.18 7.63
C ASN A 87 -7.70 -9.35 8.76
N ASN A 88 -6.45 -8.90 8.61
CA ASN A 88 -5.77 -8.11 9.62
C ASN A 88 -6.15 -6.64 9.44
N GLN A 89 -6.63 -6.04 10.52
CA GLN A 89 -7.05 -4.65 10.54
C GLN A 89 -6.15 -3.92 11.52
N PHE A 90 -5.18 -3.17 11.01
CA PHE A 90 -4.24 -2.39 11.81
C PHE A 90 -4.93 -1.62 12.93
N SER A 91 -6.08 -1.00 12.66
CA SER A 91 -6.88 -0.24 13.63
C SER A 91 -7.45 -1.10 14.75
N SER A 92 -7.95 -2.31 14.43
CA SER A 92 -8.47 -3.25 15.42
C SER A 92 -7.33 -3.77 16.29
N ASP A 93 -6.23 -4.12 15.65
CA ASP A 93 -5.02 -4.67 16.24
C ASP A 93 -4.31 -3.63 17.13
N TYR A 94 -4.29 -2.38 16.70
CA TYR A 94 -3.76 -1.25 17.47
C TYR A 94 -4.63 -0.96 18.71
N ASN A 95 -5.95 -1.17 18.65
CA ASN A 95 -6.80 -1.04 19.83
C ASN A 95 -6.41 -2.05 20.92
N ILE A 96 -6.02 -3.29 20.55
CA ILE A 96 -5.52 -4.29 21.51
C ILE A 96 -4.28 -3.75 22.23
N VAL A 97 -3.38 -3.06 21.52
CA VAL A 97 -2.21 -2.40 22.13
C VAL A 97 -2.66 -1.34 23.13
N ILE A 98 -3.59 -0.46 22.76
CA ILE A 98 -4.10 0.60 23.65
C ILE A 98 -4.78 0.00 24.89
N TYR A 99 -5.60 -1.03 24.73
CA TYR A 99 -6.36 -1.62 25.85
C TYR A 99 -5.48 -2.35 26.86
N ASN A 100 -4.47 -3.07 26.39
CA ASN A 100 -3.63 -3.91 27.25
C ASN A 100 -2.41 -3.16 27.79
N TYR A 101 -1.97 -2.11 27.11
CA TYR A 101 -1.01 -1.19 27.68
C TYR A 101 -1.80 -0.22 28.57
N LEU A 102 -1.86 -0.49 29.89
CA LEU A 102 -2.35 0.46 30.88
C LEU A 102 -1.48 1.69 30.84
N VAL A 103 -1.73 2.59 29.89
CA VAL A 103 -0.95 3.80 29.75
C VAL A 103 -1.44 4.73 30.82
N GLU A 104 -0.75 4.70 31.96
CA GLU A 104 -0.78 5.82 32.87
C GLU A 104 -0.50 7.08 32.04
N PRO A 105 -1.33 8.12 32.17
CA PRO A 105 -1.15 9.35 31.43
C PRO A 105 0.23 9.95 31.75
N ILE A 106 1.17 9.83 30.81
CA ILE A 106 2.49 10.45 30.94
C ILE A 106 2.41 11.84 30.33
N ILE A 107 2.83 12.85 31.09
CA ILE A 107 3.04 14.22 30.62
C ILE A 107 4.36 14.28 29.85
N ASP A 108 4.50 13.47 28.80
CA ASP A 108 5.54 13.63 27.80
C ASP A 108 4.92 14.41 26.64
N LYS A 109 5.39 15.63 26.39
CA LYS A 109 4.89 16.46 25.28
C LYS A 109 5.10 15.82 23.91
N SER A 110 6.06 14.90 23.78
CA SER A 110 6.31 14.11 22.56
C SER A 110 5.47 12.83 22.47
N CYS A 111 4.83 12.44 23.58
CA CYS A 111 4.00 11.24 23.68
C CYS A 111 2.74 11.46 24.52
N ASN A 112 1.99 12.52 24.21
CA ASN A 112 0.79 12.83 24.97
C ASN A 112 -0.38 11.95 24.49
N ILE A 113 -0.48 10.77 25.07
CA ILE A 113 -1.59 9.84 24.88
C ILE A 113 -2.91 10.46 25.31
N ASN A 114 -2.88 11.32 26.33
CA ASN A 114 -4.06 12.09 26.69
C ASN A 114 -4.45 13.04 25.58
N ASP A 115 -3.53 13.66 24.83
CA ASP A 115 -3.94 14.46 23.68
C ASP A 115 -4.61 13.58 22.63
N ALA A 116 -4.11 12.36 22.38
CA ALA A 116 -4.73 11.46 21.42
C ALA A 116 -6.16 11.03 21.86
N ILE A 117 -6.33 10.68 23.13
CA ILE A 117 -7.61 10.27 23.73
C ILE A 117 -8.57 11.46 23.91
N LEU A 118 -8.11 12.59 24.41
CA LEU A 118 -8.91 13.82 24.58
C LEU A 118 -9.40 14.32 23.24
N LYS A 119 -8.52 14.37 22.24
CA LYS A 119 -8.93 14.75 20.90
C LYS A 119 -9.95 13.75 20.30
N TYR A 120 -9.87 12.43 20.59
CA TYR A 120 -10.88 11.38 20.22
C TYR A 120 -12.27 11.72 20.75
N ILE A 121 -12.31 12.10 22.02
CA ILE A 121 -13.52 12.46 22.76
C ILE A 121 -14.10 13.77 22.22
N ASP A 122 -13.24 14.78 21.97
CA ASP A 122 -13.60 16.10 21.45
C ASP A 122 -14.18 16.10 20.02
N ALA A 123 -14.22 14.94 19.38
CA ALA A 123 -14.64 14.72 18.01
C ALA A 123 -15.94 13.96 17.82
N ASP A 124 -16.58 13.60 18.93
CA ASP A 124 -17.83 12.85 18.94
C ASP A 124 -17.83 11.65 17.98
N GLY A 125 -16.75 10.86 17.99
CA GLY A 125 -16.78 9.64 17.17
C GLY A 125 -16.12 9.73 15.79
N LYS A 126 -15.81 10.92 15.23
CA LYS A 126 -15.54 11.10 13.79
C LYS A 126 -14.14 11.67 13.51
N TYR A 127 -13.38 11.01 12.63
CA TYR A 127 -11.97 11.29 12.29
C TYR A 127 -11.81 12.20 11.05
N ALA A 128 -10.61 12.75 10.82
CA ALA A 128 -10.13 13.41 9.59
C ALA A 128 -10.14 12.54 8.31
N TRP A 129 -10.82 11.39 8.39
CA TRP A 129 -10.89 10.40 7.33
C TRP A 129 -11.69 10.88 6.15
N ASP A 130 -12.71 11.71 6.34
CA ASP A 130 -13.60 12.19 5.28
C ASP A 130 -12.86 12.87 4.12
N LYS A 131 -11.76 13.58 4.40
CA LYS A 131 -11.00 14.35 3.40
C LYS A 131 -9.83 13.62 2.75
N THR A 132 -9.54 12.37 3.11
CA THR A 132 -8.35 11.67 2.60
C THR A 132 -8.37 11.52 1.08
N ILE A 133 -9.54 11.20 0.50
CA ILE A 133 -9.67 11.09 -0.95
C ILE A 133 -9.57 12.46 -1.64
N ASP A 134 -10.11 13.52 -1.03
CA ASP A 134 -10.03 14.89 -1.58
C ASP A 134 -8.58 15.38 -1.59
N ASN A 135 -7.84 15.13 -0.50
CA ASN A 135 -6.42 15.44 -0.41
C ASN A 135 -5.61 14.65 -1.44
N LEU A 136 -5.87 13.35 -1.56
CA LEU A 136 -5.24 12.49 -2.57
C LEU A 136 -5.48 13.04 -3.98
N ASN A 137 -6.72 13.35 -4.32
CA ASN A 137 -7.06 13.89 -5.63
C ASN A 137 -6.41 15.25 -5.89
N SER A 138 -6.35 16.12 -4.87
CA SER A 138 -5.69 17.43 -4.94
C SER A 138 -4.18 17.30 -5.16
N GLU A 139 -3.50 16.41 -4.44
CA GLU A 139 -2.06 16.18 -4.60
C GLU A 139 -1.76 15.45 -5.91
N LEU A 140 -2.60 14.51 -6.32
CA LEU A 140 -2.44 13.79 -7.59
C LEU A 140 -2.60 14.73 -8.79
N ALA A 141 -3.54 15.67 -8.74
CA ALA A 141 -3.71 16.68 -9.78
C ALA A 141 -2.50 17.63 -9.93
N LYS A 142 -1.69 17.78 -8.86
CA LYS A 142 -0.44 18.56 -8.87
C LYS A 142 0.80 17.71 -9.17
N SER A 143 0.66 16.39 -9.22
CA SER A 143 1.79 15.49 -9.42
C SER A 143 2.31 15.57 -10.86
N ASP A 144 3.63 15.42 -10.99
CA ASP A 144 4.31 15.45 -12.27
C ASP A 144 4.03 14.19 -13.11
N PRO A 145 4.04 14.31 -14.45
CA PRO A 145 4.03 13.15 -15.31
C PRO A 145 5.34 12.36 -15.18
N ILE A 146 5.25 11.06 -15.42
CA ILE A 146 6.38 10.14 -15.48
C ILE A 146 6.39 9.46 -16.84
N SER A 147 7.58 9.36 -17.42
CA SER A 147 7.87 8.38 -18.47
C SER A 147 9.15 7.65 -18.12
N PHE A 148 9.08 6.32 -18.17
CA PHE A 148 10.15 5.44 -17.74
C PHE A 148 10.27 4.29 -18.73
N ASN A 149 11.47 4.09 -19.28
CA ASN A 149 11.79 2.97 -20.15
C ASN A 149 13.02 2.26 -19.58
N SER A 150 12.93 0.95 -19.32
CA SER A 150 14.04 0.16 -18.79
C SER A 150 14.09 -1.21 -19.42
N GLU A 151 15.30 -1.75 -19.50
CA GLU A 151 15.60 -3.01 -20.16
C GLU A 151 16.62 -3.81 -19.35
N VAL A 152 16.42 -5.12 -19.24
CA VAL A 152 17.39 -6.05 -18.66
C VAL A 152 17.55 -7.31 -19.51
N ASN A 153 18.80 -7.74 -19.65
CA ASN A 153 19.14 -9.04 -20.22
C ASN A 153 19.23 -10.08 -19.10
N THR A 154 18.40 -11.12 -19.17
CA THR A 154 18.39 -12.21 -18.19
C THR A 154 18.82 -13.52 -18.87
N PRO A 155 19.79 -14.25 -18.34
CA PRO A 155 20.16 -15.55 -18.91
C PRO A 155 18.98 -16.53 -18.80
N ILE A 156 18.76 -17.33 -19.84
CA ILE A 156 17.76 -18.40 -19.87
C ILE A 156 18.40 -19.74 -19.47
N ASP A 157 19.57 -20.05 -20.04
CA ASP A 157 20.33 -21.29 -19.81
C ASP A 157 21.85 -21.09 -20.01
N ASP A 158 22.63 -22.15 -19.81
CA ASP A 158 24.10 -22.14 -19.95
C ASP A 158 24.57 -21.98 -21.42
N ASN A 159 23.66 -21.95 -22.40
CA ASN A 159 23.98 -21.91 -23.84
C ASN A 159 24.15 -20.47 -24.37
N ASN A 160 24.50 -19.50 -23.52
CA ASN A 160 24.57 -18.08 -23.86
C ASN A 160 23.24 -17.50 -24.43
N SER A 161 22.09 -18.13 -24.14
CA SER A 161 20.80 -17.59 -24.54
C SER A 161 20.28 -16.62 -23.47
N PHE A 162 19.74 -15.49 -23.91
CA PHE A 162 19.23 -14.43 -23.04
C PHE A 162 17.77 -14.12 -23.36
N GLU A 163 17.06 -13.60 -22.38
CA GLU A 163 15.75 -13.01 -22.50
C GLU A 163 15.88 -11.52 -22.17
N ILE A 164 15.42 -10.67 -23.08
CA ILE A 164 15.40 -9.22 -22.90
C ILE A 164 14.02 -8.87 -22.35
N ILE A 165 13.97 -8.32 -21.14
CA ILE A 165 12.74 -7.80 -20.55
C ILE A 165 12.79 -6.28 -20.69
N LYS A 166 11.80 -5.70 -21.35
CA LYS A 166 11.60 -4.25 -21.48
C LYS A 166 10.33 -3.83 -20.75
N ILE A 167 10.42 -2.73 -20.04
CA ILE A 167 9.29 -2.07 -19.38
C ILE A 167 9.24 -0.64 -19.91
N ASP A 168 8.14 -0.29 -20.55
CA ASP A 168 7.81 1.06 -21.00
C ASP A 168 6.61 1.54 -20.17
N LEU A 169 6.75 2.64 -19.45
CA LEU A 169 5.72 3.21 -18.59
C LEU A 169 5.55 4.70 -18.89
N SER A 170 4.31 5.15 -18.92
CA SER A 170 3.97 6.56 -19.10
C SER A 170 2.70 6.88 -18.34
N TYR A 171 2.78 7.69 -17.29
CA TYR A 171 1.60 8.20 -16.57
C TYR A 171 1.62 9.72 -16.55
N LYS A 172 0.45 10.35 -16.72
CA LYS A 172 0.33 11.81 -16.56
C LYS A 172 0.48 12.24 -15.11
N HIS A 173 0.13 11.37 -14.18
CA HIS A 173 0.20 11.63 -12.75
C HIS A 173 0.73 10.41 -12.01
N LEU A 174 1.77 10.61 -11.21
CA LEU A 174 2.30 9.61 -10.28
C LEU A 174 2.57 10.26 -8.92
N LEU A 175 1.96 9.72 -7.87
CA LEU A 175 2.06 10.23 -6.51
C LEU A 175 2.43 9.12 -5.55
N VAL A 176 3.39 9.40 -4.66
CA VAL A 176 3.56 8.62 -3.43
C VAL A 176 2.72 9.29 -2.34
N PHE A 177 1.63 8.65 -1.96
CA PHE A 177 0.68 9.15 -0.98
C PHE A 177 0.84 8.40 0.35
N TYR A 178 1.50 9.04 1.32
CA TYR A 178 1.72 8.45 2.64
C TYR A 178 0.46 8.55 3.52
N SER A 179 0.20 7.51 4.33
CA SER A 179 -0.75 7.55 5.44
C SER A 179 -0.13 8.32 6.60
N TYR A 180 0.02 9.63 6.45
CA TYR A 180 0.40 10.48 7.58
C TYR A 180 -0.68 10.39 8.68
N PRO A 181 -0.30 10.41 9.98
CA PRO A 181 -1.26 10.75 11.01
C PRO A 181 -1.70 12.19 10.74
N TYR A 182 -2.88 12.36 10.15
CA TYR A 182 -3.41 13.69 9.85
C TYR A 182 -3.67 14.44 11.16
N SER A 183 -2.79 15.38 11.48
CA SER A 183 -3.09 16.46 12.44
C SER A 183 -3.21 17.76 11.67
N GLN A 184 -4.32 18.49 11.83
CA GLN A 184 -4.33 19.94 11.61
C GLN A 184 -4.17 20.66 12.95
N VAL A 185 -3.41 21.75 12.94
CA VAL A 185 -3.41 22.83 13.95
C VAL A 185 -3.60 24.09 13.11
N LYS A 186 -4.48 25.08 13.36
CA LYS A 186 -5.11 25.69 14.55
C LYS A 186 -6.36 26.45 14.04
N GLU A 187 -7.56 26.29 14.61
CA GLU A 187 -8.66 27.28 14.59
C GLU A 187 -9.71 26.90 15.68
N PRO A 188 -10.39 27.85 16.35
CA PRO A 188 -11.13 27.65 17.61
C PRO A 188 -12.52 27.02 17.49
N PHE A 189 -12.97 26.66 16.29
CA PHE A 189 -14.35 26.27 16.01
C PHE A 189 -14.43 25.05 15.08
N ALA A 190 -13.80 23.91 15.40
CA ALA A 190 -14.03 22.67 14.66
C ALA A 190 -13.62 21.39 15.43
N SER A 191 -14.62 20.69 15.94
CA SER A 191 -14.64 19.34 16.51
C SER A 191 -14.38 18.24 15.47
N GLY A 192 -13.55 17.22 15.74
CA GLY A 192 -13.47 16.05 14.84
C GLY A 192 -12.17 15.22 14.78
N TYR A 193 -11.40 15.07 15.85
CA TYR A 193 -10.26 14.16 15.89
C TYR A 193 -10.58 12.77 16.46
N LYS A 194 -9.98 11.75 15.91
CA LYS A 194 -9.58 10.59 16.70
C LYS A 194 -8.18 10.20 16.18
N PRO A 195 -7.29 9.61 16.98
CA PRO A 195 -5.93 9.36 16.54
C PRO A 195 -5.89 8.09 15.70
N TRP A 196 -5.66 8.20 14.40
CA TRP A 196 -5.07 7.07 13.71
C TRP A 196 -3.60 7.11 14.05
N PHE A 197 -3.22 6.20 14.96
CA PHE A 197 -1.86 5.90 15.33
C PHE A 197 -1.09 7.05 16.00
N THR A 198 -0.76 6.84 17.29
CA THR A 198 0.28 7.64 17.95
C THR A 198 1.58 6.83 17.92
N PRO A 199 2.60 7.22 17.13
CA PRO A 199 3.85 6.46 17.01
C PRO A 199 4.51 6.15 18.33
N CYS A 200 4.35 7.03 19.31
CA CYS A 200 4.94 6.86 20.61
C CYS A 200 4.31 5.70 21.43
N ILE A 201 2.99 5.44 21.32
CA ILE A 201 2.34 4.31 22.01
C ILE A 201 2.88 3.01 21.46
N LEU A 202 2.92 2.93 20.12
CA LEU A 202 3.37 1.72 19.46
C LEU A 202 4.84 1.47 19.74
N LYS A 203 5.68 2.52 19.74
CA LYS A 203 7.08 2.45 20.15
C LYS A 203 7.24 1.99 21.59
N LYS A 204 6.44 2.53 22.53
CA LYS A 204 6.47 2.14 23.94
C LYS A 204 6.07 0.68 24.12
N ALA A 205 4.98 0.24 23.49
CA ALA A 205 4.52 -1.14 23.51
C ALA A 205 5.53 -2.09 22.84
N TYR A 206 6.11 -1.70 21.71
CA TYR A 206 7.13 -2.47 21.00
C TYR A 206 8.41 -2.64 21.81
N ASN A 207 8.80 -1.62 22.59
CA ASN A 207 10.00 -1.67 23.42
C ASN A 207 9.81 -2.44 24.73
N ASN A 208 8.57 -2.60 25.20
CA ASN A 208 8.26 -3.38 26.38
C ASN A 208 8.11 -4.88 26.03
N LYS A 209 9.23 -5.60 25.93
CA LYS A 209 9.25 -7.04 25.63
C LYS A 209 8.62 -7.92 26.73
N GLU A 210 8.41 -7.38 27.94
CA GLU A 210 7.75 -8.09 29.05
C GLU A 210 6.23 -8.08 28.92
N PHE A 211 5.68 -7.32 27.96
CA PHE A 211 4.28 -7.32 27.66
C PHE A 211 3.81 -8.72 27.24
N LYS A 212 2.84 -9.29 27.96
CA LYS A 212 2.44 -10.71 27.82
C LYS A 212 2.07 -11.13 26.38
N GLN A 213 1.53 -10.20 25.59
CA GLN A 213 1.14 -10.44 24.19
C GLN A 213 2.19 -9.93 23.20
N TRP A 214 3.38 -9.54 23.64
CA TRP A 214 4.38 -8.90 22.78
C TRP A 214 4.70 -9.73 21.54
N GLU A 215 4.93 -11.03 21.69
CA GLU A 215 5.23 -11.92 20.56
C GLU A 215 4.05 -12.08 19.61
N GLU A 216 2.81 -12.08 20.12
CA GLU A 216 1.59 -12.15 19.31
C GLU A 216 1.36 -10.87 18.50
N ILE A 217 1.71 -9.71 19.05
CA ILE A 217 1.51 -8.41 18.40
C ILE A 217 2.68 -8.08 17.47
N PHE A 218 3.92 -8.18 17.97
CA PHE A 218 5.13 -7.62 17.36
C PHE A 218 6.20 -8.66 17.03
N GLY A 219 5.98 -9.92 17.44
CA GLY A 219 6.91 -11.01 17.20
C GLY A 219 7.09 -11.34 15.72
N LYS A 220 7.84 -12.40 15.44
CA LYS A 220 8.16 -12.78 14.05
C LYS A 220 6.96 -13.14 13.19
N THR A 221 5.85 -13.50 13.83
CA THR A 221 4.56 -13.82 13.21
C THR A 221 3.46 -12.93 13.76
N GLY A 222 3.83 -11.80 14.38
CA GLY A 222 2.89 -10.92 15.04
C GLY A 222 2.07 -10.13 14.03
N PHE A 223 0.80 -9.88 14.35
CA PHE A 223 -0.12 -9.25 13.40
C PHE A 223 0.18 -7.77 13.10
N LEU A 224 0.98 -7.09 13.93
CA LEU A 224 1.51 -5.74 13.68
C LEU A 224 2.97 -5.75 13.21
N GLN A 225 3.49 -6.87 12.70
CA GLN A 225 4.88 -6.93 12.22
C GLN A 225 5.15 -5.97 11.04
N TYR A 226 4.11 -5.66 10.26
CA TYR A 226 4.18 -4.82 9.07
C TYR A 226 3.07 -3.79 9.06
N ILE A 227 3.40 -2.58 8.61
CA ILE A 227 2.47 -1.46 8.55
C ILE A 227 2.55 -0.82 7.17
N THR A 228 1.40 -0.64 6.54
CA THR A 228 1.28 0.10 5.29
C THR A 228 1.32 1.60 5.58
N VAL A 229 2.40 2.25 5.18
CA VAL A 229 2.65 3.68 5.45
C VAL A 229 2.39 4.58 4.24
N GLY A 230 2.16 3.99 3.05
CA GLY A 230 1.91 4.77 1.85
C GLY A 230 1.47 3.92 0.67
N PHE A 231 0.94 4.58 -0.35
CA PHE A 231 0.60 4.00 -1.64
C PHE A 231 1.27 4.76 -2.76
N VAL A 232 1.67 4.04 -3.79
CA VAL A 232 2.10 4.61 -5.07
C VAL A 232 0.87 4.59 -5.98
N ILE A 233 0.40 5.78 -6.33
CA ILE A 233 -0.84 6.00 -7.07
C ILE A 233 -0.49 6.56 -8.43
N ALA A 234 -1.05 5.97 -9.47
CA ALA A 234 -0.95 6.47 -10.84
C ALA A 234 -2.34 6.87 -11.36
N LYS A 235 -2.36 7.74 -12.38
CA LYS A 235 -3.56 8.10 -13.14
C LYS A 235 -3.18 8.48 -14.57
N GLU A 236 -4.07 8.12 -15.51
CA GLU A 236 -4.00 8.49 -16.93
C GLU A 236 -2.69 8.09 -17.60
N GLY A 237 -2.63 6.88 -18.14
CA GLY A 237 -1.49 6.42 -18.92
C GLY A 237 -1.37 4.91 -18.95
N SER A 238 -0.17 4.39 -19.18
CA SER A 238 0.03 2.97 -19.46
C SER A 238 1.31 2.38 -18.89
N THR A 239 1.26 1.06 -18.71
CA THR A 239 2.43 0.22 -18.50
C THR A 239 2.44 -0.88 -19.54
N CYS A 240 3.53 -0.95 -20.28
CA CYS A 240 3.82 -1.95 -21.29
C CYS A 240 5.03 -2.77 -20.87
N ILE A 241 4.85 -4.08 -20.77
CA ILE A 241 5.91 -5.04 -20.52
C ILE A 241 6.08 -5.87 -21.78
N LYS A 242 7.30 -5.92 -22.29
CA LYS A 242 7.67 -6.72 -23.46
C LYS A 242 8.83 -7.63 -23.11
N VAL A 243 8.76 -8.86 -23.56
CA VAL A 243 9.79 -9.87 -23.32
C VAL A 243 10.19 -10.47 -24.65
N TYR A 244 11.49 -10.50 -24.93
CA TYR A 244 12.06 -10.98 -26.18
C TYR A 244 13.02 -12.13 -25.89
N LYS A 245 12.90 -13.23 -26.64
CA LYS A 245 13.94 -14.28 -26.63
C LYS A 245 15.09 -13.87 -27.52
N SER A 246 16.28 -13.74 -26.96
CA SER A 246 17.49 -13.38 -27.68
C SER A 246 18.11 -14.60 -28.35
N SER A 247 17.89 -14.68 -29.66
CA SER A 247 18.90 -15.12 -30.63
C SER A 247 18.97 -14.22 -31.88
N LYS A 248 18.03 -13.26 -32.05
CA LYS A 248 18.00 -12.28 -33.16
C LYS A 248 17.38 -10.93 -32.75
N PRO A 249 18.00 -9.78 -33.13
CA PRO A 249 17.58 -8.44 -32.72
C PRO A 249 16.25 -7.92 -33.33
N ASP A 250 15.72 -8.56 -34.38
CA ASP A 250 14.50 -8.13 -35.09
C ASP A 250 13.24 -8.96 -34.76
N SER A 251 13.26 -9.71 -33.64
CA SER A 251 12.14 -10.58 -33.30
C SER A 251 11.00 -9.81 -32.61
N SER A 252 9.76 -10.13 -33.00
CA SER A 252 8.57 -9.74 -32.24
C SER A 252 8.69 -10.23 -30.79
N PRO A 253 8.18 -9.47 -29.81
CA PRO A 253 8.22 -9.90 -28.42
C PRO A 253 7.50 -11.25 -28.27
N THR A 254 8.14 -12.19 -27.56
CA THR A 254 7.53 -13.46 -27.20
C THR A 254 6.40 -13.29 -26.20
N PHE A 255 6.41 -12.18 -25.46
CA PHE A 255 5.31 -11.75 -24.62
C PHE A 255 5.23 -10.23 -24.65
N SER A 256 4.02 -9.70 -24.80
CA SER A 256 3.74 -8.27 -24.72
C SER A 256 2.43 -8.08 -23.99
N SER A 257 2.45 -7.28 -22.94
CA SER A 257 1.26 -6.89 -22.19
C SER A 257 1.31 -5.39 -21.97
N CYS A 258 0.33 -4.69 -22.51
CA CYS A 258 0.13 -3.27 -22.26
C CYS A 258 -1.19 -3.10 -21.54
N VAL A 259 -1.18 -2.29 -20.50
CA VAL A 259 -2.41 -1.85 -19.85
C VAL A 259 -2.44 -0.35 -19.86
N ASP A 260 -3.47 0.17 -20.52
CA ASP A 260 -3.85 1.57 -20.52
C ASP A 260 -4.90 1.78 -19.42
N ASN A 261 -4.83 2.91 -18.72
CA ASN A 261 -5.81 3.32 -17.73
C ASN A 261 -6.07 4.82 -17.88
N ASP A 262 -7.29 5.13 -18.34
CA ASP A 262 -7.55 6.45 -18.92
C ASP A 262 -8.30 7.41 -17.99
N GLU A 263 -8.82 6.99 -16.82
CA GLU A 263 -9.74 7.87 -16.08
C GLU A 263 -9.59 7.86 -14.55
N SER A 264 -9.45 6.70 -13.91
CA SER A 264 -9.52 6.61 -12.45
C SER A 264 -8.16 6.42 -11.80
N PRO A 265 -7.84 7.14 -10.70
CA PRO A 265 -6.66 6.85 -9.89
C PRO A 265 -6.61 5.38 -9.44
N PHE A 266 -5.42 4.79 -9.47
CA PHE A 266 -5.21 3.40 -9.09
C PHE A 266 -3.88 3.20 -8.36
N ILE A 267 -3.86 2.23 -7.45
CA ILE A 267 -2.68 1.86 -6.69
C ILE A 267 -1.85 0.85 -7.50
N ILE A 268 -0.56 1.13 -7.67
CA ILE A 268 0.40 0.22 -8.34
C ILE A 268 1.34 -0.46 -7.34
N ALA A 269 1.58 0.17 -6.19
CA ALA A 269 2.37 -0.40 -5.11
C ALA A 269 1.96 0.17 -3.75
N ALA A 270 2.28 -0.56 -2.69
CA ALA A 270 2.21 -0.14 -1.31
C ALA A 270 3.63 0.02 -0.73
N ILE A 271 3.79 0.98 0.17
CA ILE A 271 4.99 1.16 0.97
C ILE A 271 4.70 0.58 2.35
N VAL A 272 5.49 -0.41 2.73
CA VAL A 272 5.31 -1.18 3.95
C VAL A 272 6.59 -1.08 4.77
N TYR A 273 6.44 -0.82 6.06
CA TYR A 273 7.53 -0.82 7.01
C TYR A 273 7.42 -2.04 7.91
N THR A 274 8.56 -2.61 8.30
CA THR A 274 8.57 -3.44 9.51
C THR A 274 8.21 -2.56 10.69
N ILE A 275 7.58 -3.13 11.71
CA ILE A 275 7.32 -2.40 12.94
C ILE A 275 8.60 -1.83 13.56
N ASP A 276 9.71 -2.57 13.49
CA ASP A 276 11.01 -2.12 13.99
C ASP A 276 11.52 -0.88 13.25
N ASP A 277 11.48 -0.89 11.92
CA ASP A 277 11.88 0.26 11.11
C ASP A 277 11.01 1.47 11.41
N PHE A 278 9.71 1.23 11.57
CA PHE A 278 8.72 2.27 11.78
C PHE A 278 8.85 2.96 13.14
N VAL A 279 9.01 2.18 14.23
CA VAL A 279 9.12 2.77 15.58
C VAL A 279 10.51 3.38 15.85
N ASN A 280 11.52 2.99 15.09
CA ASN A 280 12.89 3.48 15.22
C ASN A 280 13.29 4.50 14.15
N ASP A 281 12.35 4.93 13.30
CA ASP A 281 12.57 5.92 12.24
C ASP A 281 13.75 5.55 11.30
N LYS A 282 13.87 4.27 10.92
CA LYS A 282 14.96 3.73 10.08
C LYS A 282 14.64 3.71 8.58
#